data_AF-A0A966CW61-F1
#
_entry.id   AF-A0A966CW61-F1
#
_cell.length_a   1.000
_cell.length_b   1.000
_cell.length_c   1.000
_cell.angle_alpha   90.00
_cell.angle_beta   90.00
_cell.angle_gamma   90.00
#
_symmetry.space_group_name_H-M   'P 1'
#
loop_
_entity.id
_entity.type
_entity.pdbx_description
1 polymer ?
#
loop_
_entity_poly.entity_id
_entity_poly.type
_entity_poly.pdbx_seq_one_letter_code
_entity_poly.pdbx_strand_id
1 'polypeptide(L)'
;MAETTIVMSTELITDRTLGDVLSQNEKGTFNASDLNRVGTAAEELRLIGIEVGYPIVGTFRTNYMEGEIPLLEEMEYYLSQVHICQNCFFDLGIPLPHTMDGLDYMAVNNMERLFVEIEKSICQIHKTKRHCGTANCGEGDGLY
;
A
#
# COMPACT_ATOMS: atom_id res chain seq x y z
N MET A 1 21.98 10.18 -14.57
CA MET A 1 20.52 10.19 -14.74
C MET A 1 19.94 10.04 -13.36
N ALA A 2 19.15 11.00 -12.88
CA ALA A 2 18.56 10.93 -11.55
C ALA A 2 17.72 9.65 -11.47
N GLU A 3 17.98 8.83 -10.47
CA GLU A 3 17.15 7.70 -10.10
C GLU A 3 15.76 8.22 -9.71
N THR A 4 14.81 8.21 -10.65
CA THR A 4 13.40 8.41 -10.30
C THR A 4 12.99 7.22 -9.45
N THR A 5 13.04 7.42 -8.15
CA THR A 5 12.51 6.50 -7.15
C THR A 5 10.99 6.62 -7.22
N ILE A 6 10.33 5.57 -7.72
CA ILE A 6 8.87 5.49 -7.73
C ILE A 6 8.46 4.99 -6.35
N VAL A 7 7.97 5.91 -5.52
CA VAL A 7 7.45 5.68 -4.16
C VAL A 7 6.18 6.51 -3.99
N MET A 8 5.28 6.05 -3.13
CA MET A 8 4.12 6.80 -2.68
C MET A 8 4.59 8.06 -1.94
N SER A 9 3.83 9.15 -2.09
CA SER A 9 4.06 10.38 -1.33
C SER A 9 3.35 10.36 0.02
N THR A 10 2.37 9.48 0.18
CA THR A 10 1.54 9.36 1.39
C THR A 10 2.30 8.72 2.56
N GLU A 11 2.35 9.42 3.70
CA GLU A 11 3.01 8.94 4.92
C GLU A 11 2.09 8.03 5.76
N LEU A 12 2.20 6.72 5.54
CA LEU A 12 1.39 5.72 6.27
C LEU A 12 1.86 5.51 7.72
N ILE A 13 0.91 5.33 8.64
CA ILE A 13 1.17 5.11 10.07
C ILE A 13 1.16 3.61 10.36
N THR A 14 2.32 3.04 10.65
CA THR A 14 2.48 1.58 10.84
C THR A 14 2.84 1.17 12.27
N ASP A 15 3.07 2.16 13.14
CA ASP A 15 3.60 2.01 14.49
C ASP A 15 2.62 2.51 15.57
N ARG A 16 1.30 2.49 15.32
CA ARG A 16 0.32 2.81 16.39
C ARG A 16 0.54 1.89 17.59
N THR A 17 0.51 2.47 18.78
CA THR A 17 0.63 1.73 20.04
C THR A 17 -0.67 1.77 20.83
N LEU A 18 -0.81 0.86 21.80
CA LEU A 18 -1.90 0.93 22.78
C LEU A 18 -1.91 2.26 23.54
N GLY A 19 -0.73 2.86 23.79
CA GLY A 19 -0.63 4.17 24.44
C GLY A 19 -1.24 5.30 23.62
N ASP A 20 -1.13 5.25 22.29
CA ASP A 20 -1.78 6.19 21.38
C ASP A 20 -3.30 6.07 21.47
N VAL A 21 -3.83 4.84 21.40
CA VAL A 21 -5.26 4.53 21.50
C VAL A 21 -5.85 5.00 22.83
N LEU A 22 -5.17 4.68 23.94
CA LEU A 22 -5.60 5.09 25.28
C LEU A 22 -5.56 6.60 25.48
N SER A 23 -4.61 7.29 24.85
CA SER A 23 -4.49 8.74 24.90
C SER A 23 -5.45 9.46 23.95
N GLN A 24 -6.13 8.72 23.06
CA GLN A 24 -7.00 9.26 22.01
C GLN A 24 -6.33 10.39 21.20
N ASN A 25 -5.02 10.26 20.97
CA ASN A 25 -4.29 11.23 20.17
C ASN A 25 -4.59 11.03 18.67
N GLU A 26 -4.03 11.89 17.83
CA GLU A 26 -4.24 11.86 16.38
C GLU A 26 -3.82 10.53 15.73
N LYS A 27 -2.93 9.75 16.37
CA LYS A 27 -2.54 8.40 15.93
C LYS A 27 -3.45 7.29 16.45
N GLY A 28 -4.03 7.49 17.63
CA GLY A 28 -4.84 6.51 18.34
C GLY A 28 -6.33 6.58 18.03
N THR A 29 -6.78 7.64 17.37
CA THR A 29 -8.15 7.77 16.88
C THR A 29 -8.19 7.41 15.40
N PHE A 30 -8.90 6.32 15.05
CA PHE A 30 -9.11 5.96 13.65
C PHE A 30 -10.26 6.79 13.09
N ASN A 31 -9.93 7.83 12.33
CA ASN A 31 -10.88 8.84 11.87
C ASN A 31 -10.90 8.95 10.34
N ALA A 32 -11.70 9.90 9.83
CA ALA A 32 -11.81 10.15 8.40
C ALA A 32 -10.46 10.44 7.72
N SER A 33 -9.53 11.11 8.42
CA SER A 33 -8.18 11.37 7.92
C SER A 33 -7.37 10.09 7.74
N ASP A 34 -7.51 9.10 8.63
CA ASP A 34 -6.87 7.78 8.45
C ASP A 34 -7.43 7.05 7.23
N LEU A 35 -8.76 7.04 7.07
CA LEU A 35 -9.41 6.42 5.91
C LEU A 35 -8.96 7.10 4.60
N ASN A 36 -8.91 8.43 4.58
CA ASN A 36 -8.44 9.21 3.44
C ASN A 36 -6.96 8.94 3.13
N ARG A 37 -6.14 8.74 4.16
CA ARG A 37 -4.72 8.45 3.99
C ARG A 37 -4.51 7.08 3.35
N VAL A 38 -5.19 6.04 3.82
CA VAL A 38 -5.11 4.72 3.19
C VAL A 38 -5.69 4.74 1.79
N GLY A 39 -6.82 5.43 1.57
CA GLY A 39 -7.39 5.59 0.24
C GLY A 39 -6.43 6.30 -0.74
N THR A 40 -5.73 7.33 -0.27
CA THR A 40 -4.76 8.09 -1.07
C THR A 40 -3.57 7.21 -1.43
N ALA A 41 -3.01 6.48 -0.45
CA ALA A 41 -1.94 5.53 -0.70
C ALA A 41 -2.35 4.43 -1.70
N ALA A 42 -3.58 3.95 -1.61
CA ALA A 42 -4.10 2.94 -2.52
C ALA A 42 -4.23 3.45 -3.97
N GLU A 43 -4.69 4.68 -4.17
CA GLU A 43 -4.73 5.31 -5.49
C GLU A 43 -3.32 5.61 -6.02
N GLU A 44 -2.39 6.07 -5.17
CA GLU A 44 -0.99 6.24 -5.56
C GLU A 44 -0.37 4.90 -6.01
N LEU A 45 -0.55 3.82 -5.25
CA LEU A 45 -0.11 2.49 -5.65
C LEU A 45 -0.71 2.04 -6.97
N ARG A 46 -1.99 2.35 -7.20
CA ARG A 46 -2.65 2.01 -8.46
C ARG A 46 -2.00 2.73 -9.64
N LEU A 47 -1.70 4.03 -9.50
CA LEU A 47 -1.00 4.81 -10.54
C LEU A 47 0.43 4.29 -10.78
N ILE A 48 1.17 4.02 -9.71
CA ILE A 48 2.50 3.41 -9.75
C ILE A 48 2.46 2.04 -10.43
N GLY A 49 1.47 1.22 -10.08
CA GLY A 49 1.24 -0.09 -10.68
C GLY A 49 1.00 0.01 -12.18
N ILE A 50 0.18 0.96 -12.63
CA ILE A 50 -0.05 1.22 -14.07
C ILE A 50 1.26 1.59 -14.77
N GLU A 51 2.09 2.46 -14.17
CA GLU A 51 3.37 2.87 -14.75
C GLU A 51 4.36 1.71 -14.90
N VAL A 52 4.43 0.82 -13.90
CA VAL A 52 5.37 -0.33 -13.90
C VAL A 52 4.82 -1.54 -14.68
N GLY A 53 3.54 -1.51 -15.07
CA GLY A 53 2.86 -2.54 -15.86
C GLY A 53 2.14 -3.61 -15.03
N TYR A 54 1.82 -3.32 -13.77
CA TYR A 54 1.03 -4.13 -12.84
C TYR A 54 -0.18 -3.34 -12.33
N PRO A 55 -1.23 -3.17 -13.15
CA PRO A 55 -2.37 -2.34 -12.79
C PRO A 55 -3.20 -2.99 -11.67
N ILE A 56 -3.46 -2.22 -10.61
CA ILE A 56 -4.39 -2.59 -9.54
C ILE A 56 -5.80 -2.16 -9.98
N VAL A 57 -6.74 -3.11 -10.02
CA VAL A 57 -8.12 -2.85 -10.45
C VAL A 57 -9.01 -2.66 -9.22
N GLY A 58 -9.11 -1.41 -8.77
CA GLY A 58 -9.97 -1.01 -7.66
C GLY A 58 -10.32 0.48 -7.73
N THR A 59 -11.33 0.89 -6.97
CA THR A 59 -11.70 2.29 -6.79
C THR A 59 -11.64 2.63 -5.31
N PHE A 60 -10.77 3.56 -4.95
CA PHE A 60 -10.48 3.92 -3.57
C PHE A 60 -11.09 5.27 -3.25
N ARG A 61 -11.84 5.34 -2.14
CA ARG A 61 -12.44 6.58 -1.65
C ARG A 61 -11.42 7.36 -0.82
N THR A 62 -11.28 8.65 -1.09
CA THR A 62 -10.27 9.54 -0.46
C THR A 62 -10.87 10.81 0.15
N ASN A 63 -12.20 10.89 0.22
CA ASN A 63 -12.96 12.08 0.62
C ASN A 63 -13.97 11.80 1.73
N TYR A 64 -13.60 11.02 2.73
CA TYR A 64 -14.34 10.89 3.98
C TYR A 64 -14.31 12.22 4.73
N MET A 65 -15.48 12.71 5.17
CA MET A 65 -15.57 13.95 5.93
C MET A 65 -15.35 13.71 7.42
N GLU A 66 -14.76 14.68 8.13
CA GLU A 66 -14.63 14.61 9.58
C GLU A 66 -16.03 14.57 10.24
N GLY A 67 -16.25 13.59 11.13
CA GLY A 67 -17.56 13.35 11.73
C GLY A 67 -18.56 12.62 10.84
N GLU A 68 -18.19 12.26 9.61
CA GLU A 68 -18.96 11.32 8.79
C GLU A 68 -18.91 9.94 9.44
N ILE A 69 -20.07 9.35 9.65
CA ILE A 69 -20.19 7.96 10.09
C ILE A 69 -20.41 7.15 8.81
N PRO A 70 -19.39 6.47 8.28
CA PRO A 70 -19.54 5.66 7.08
C PRO A 70 -20.52 4.52 7.33
N LEU A 71 -21.26 4.14 6.30
CA LEU A 71 -22.16 2.99 6.39
C LEU A 71 -21.35 1.70 6.50
N LEU A 72 -21.94 0.66 7.10
CA LEU A 72 -21.29 -0.65 7.21
C LEU A 72 -20.88 -1.20 5.83
N GLU A 73 -21.74 -1.06 4.82
CA GLU A 73 -21.46 -1.46 3.44
C GLU A 73 -20.24 -0.74 2.84
N GLU A 74 -20.03 0.53 3.19
CA GLU A 74 -18.88 1.30 2.70
C GLU A 74 -17.57 0.85 3.35
N MET A 75 -17.65 0.43 4.61
CA MET A 75 -16.53 -0.11 5.38
C MET A 75 -16.16 -1.53 4.92
N GLU A 76 -17.15 -2.36 4.60
CA GLU A 76 -16.93 -3.66 3.95
C GLU A 76 -16.35 -3.49 2.55
N TYR A 77 -16.88 -2.52 1.79
CA TYR A 77 -16.35 -2.17 0.49
C TYR A 77 -14.88 -1.72 0.58
N TYR A 78 -14.57 -0.82 1.51
CA TYR A 78 -13.21 -0.38 1.78
C TYR A 78 -12.25 -1.56 2.06
N LEU A 79 -12.64 -2.48 2.95
CA LEU A 79 -11.84 -3.68 3.21
C LEU A 79 -11.67 -4.54 1.97
N SER A 80 -12.73 -4.73 1.18
CA SER A 80 -12.64 -5.49 -0.07
C SER A 80 -11.58 -4.91 -1.02
N GLN A 81 -11.44 -3.58 -1.06
CA GLN A 81 -10.43 -2.92 -1.87
C GLN A 81 -9.02 -3.17 -1.33
N VAL A 82 -8.82 -3.16 0.00
CA VAL A 82 -7.54 -3.53 0.63
C VAL A 82 -7.17 -4.99 0.31
N HIS A 83 -8.14 -5.90 0.36
CA HIS A 83 -7.96 -7.31 -0.01
C HIS A 83 -7.65 -7.48 -1.50
N ILE A 84 -8.24 -6.67 -2.39
CA ILE A 84 -7.88 -6.63 -3.82
C ILE A 84 -6.41 -6.22 -3.99
N CYS A 85 -5.96 -5.18 -3.29
CA CYS A 85 -4.55 -4.78 -3.30
C CYS A 85 -3.65 -5.94 -2.85
N GLN A 86 -3.98 -6.64 -1.77
CA GLN A 86 -3.22 -7.80 -1.32
C GLN A 86 -3.17 -8.90 -2.40
N ASN A 87 -4.31 -9.23 -3.01
CA ASN A 87 -4.44 -10.31 -3.99
C ASN A 87 -3.77 -10.00 -5.34
N CYS A 88 -3.57 -8.72 -5.67
CA CYS A 88 -2.80 -8.32 -6.85
C CYS A 88 -1.30 -8.63 -6.72
N PHE A 89 -0.80 -8.82 -5.49
CA PHE A 89 0.61 -9.10 -5.21
C PHE A 89 0.77 -10.46 -4.53
N PHE A 90 2.03 -10.89 -4.36
CA PHE A 90 2.32 -12.14 -3.66
C PHE A 90 1.85 -12.06 -2.20
N ASP A 91 1.55 -13.21 -1.60
CA ASP A 91 1.20 -13.30 -0.18
C ASP A 91 2.34 -12.73 0.67
N LEU A 92 2.10 -11.56 1.25
CA LEU A 92 3.04 -10.84 2.12
C LEU A 92 3.03 -11.36 3.56
N GLY A 93 2.19 -12.35 3.89
CA GLY A 93 2.06 -12.92 5.23
C GLY A 93 1.49 -11.94 6.27
N ILE A 94 0.88 -10.84 5.84
CA ILE A 94 0.32 -9.81 6.71
C ILE A 94 -1.14 -10.17 7.01
N PRO A 95 -1.50 -10.44 8.28
CA PRO A 95 -2.87 -10.77 8.64
C PRO A 95 -3.72 -9.50 8.59
N LEU A 96 -4.62 -9.45 7.60
CA LEU A 96 -5.62 -8.40 7.47
C LEU A 96 -6.89 -8.76 8.25
N PRO A 97 -7.60 -7.76 8.77
CA PRO A 97 -8.91 -7.97 9.37
C PRO A 97 -9.93 -8.44 8.33
N HIS A 98 -10.84 -9.32 8.74
CA HIS A 98 -12.01 -9.70 7.93
C HIS A 98 -13.14 -8.66 8.02
N THR A 99 -13.20 -7.90 9.12
CA THR A 99 -14.28 -6.94 9.39
C THR A 99 -13.71 -5.64 9.95
N MET A 100 -14.39 -4.53 9.70
CA MET A 100 -14.08 -3.22 10.33
C MET A 100 -14.67 -3.13 11.76
N ASP A 101 -15.50 -4.09 12.17
CA ASP A 101 -16.04 -4.19 13.52
C ASP A 101 -14.93 -4.54 14.52
N GLY A 102 -14.78 -3.74 15.58
CA GLY A 102 -13.83 -4.00 16.66
C GLY A 102 -12.36 -3.97 16.24
N LEU A 103 -11.99 -3.12 15.28
CA LEU A 103 -10.61 -2.98 14.79
C LEU A 103 -9.61 -2.71 15.92
N ASP A 104 -8.67 -3.63 16.10
CA ASP A 104 -7.52 -3.43 16.96
C ASP A 104 -6.45 -2.57 16.25
N TYR A 105 -5.68 -1.79 17.01
CA TYR A 105 -4.62 -0.94 16.44
C TYR A 105 -3.58 -1.76 15.67
N MET A 106 -3.35 -3.03 16.03
CA MET A 106 -2.50 -3.93 15.27
C MET A 106 -3.08 -4.26 13.89
N ALA A 107 -4.40 -4.45 13.79
CA ALA A 107 -5.06 -4.68 12.51
C ALA A 107 -4.95 -3.46 11.59
N VAL A 108 -5.10 -2.26 12.14
CA VAL A 108 -4.91 -1.00 11.39
C VAL A 108 -3.46 -0.85 10.92
N ASN A 109 -2.49 -1.11 11.81
CA ASN A 109 -1.08 -1.10 11.43
C ASN A 109 -0.77 -2.13 10.33
N ASN A 110 -1.35 -3.32 10.41
CA ASN A 110 -1.17 -4.36 9.38
C ASN A 110 -1.72 -3.91 8.03
N MET A 111 -2.88 -3.25 8.00
CA MET A 111 -3.42 -2.67 6.77
C MET A 111 -2.43 -1.67 6.16
N GLU A 112 -1.95 -0.69 6.93
CA GLU A 112 -0.98 0.30 6.40
C GLU A 112 0.37 -0.33 6.01
N ARG A 113 0.84 -1.34 6.76
CA ARG A 113 2.06 -2.09 6.43
C ARG A 113 1.93 -2.84 5.11
N LEU A 114 0.75 -3.37 4.78
CA LEU A 114 0.51 -4.03 3.49
C LEU A 114 0.85 -3.09 2.33
N PHE A 115 0.37 -1.84 2.35
CA PHE A 115 0.64 -0.87 1.29
C PHE A 115 2.13 -0.56 1.16
N VAL A 116 2.84 -0.41 2.27
CA VAL A 116 4.30 -0.22 2.30
C VAL A 116 5.04 -1.42 1.68
N GLU A 117 4.63 -2.65 1.99
CA GLU A 117 5.27 -3.85 1.44
C GLU A 117 4.93 -4.08 -0.04
N ILE A 118 3.72 -3.72 -0.49
CA ILE A 118 3.35 -3.70 -1.91
C ILE A 118 4.24 -2.72 -2.67
N GLU A 119 4.40 -1.49 -2.17
CA GLU A 119 5.29 -0.49 -2.77
C GLU A 119 6.71 -1.03 -2.93
N LYS A 120 7.29 -1.59 -1.86
CA LYS A 120 8.62 -2.19 -1.90
C LYS A 120 8.73 -3.28 -2.96
N SER A 121 7.70 -4.12 -3.08
CA SER A 121 7.63 -5.18 -4.08
C SER A 121 7.63 -4.61 -5.51
N ILE A 122 6.82 -3.59 -5.78
CA ILE A 122 6.79 -2.92 -7.10
C ILE A 122 8.15 -2.27 -7.40
N CYS A 123 8.73 -1.57 -6.42
CA CYS A 123 10.03 -0.93 -6.55
C CYS A 123 11.14 -1.94 -6.86
N GLN A 124 11.11 -3.10 -6.20
CA GLN A 124 12.07 -4.19 -6.43
C GLN A 124 11.92 -4.81 -7.82
N ILE A 125 10.68 -5.03 -8.29
CA ILE A 125 10.40 -5.52 -9.64
C ILE A 125 10.93 -4.52 -10.68
N HIS A 126 10.67 -3.23 -10.48
CA HIS A 126 11.14 -2.18 -11.38
C HIS A 126 12.66 -2.09 -11.45
N LYS A 127 13.34 -2.16 -10.31
CA LYS A 127 14.82 -2.21 -10.25
C LYS A 127 15.36 -3.45 -10.96
N THR A 128 14.78 -4.62 -10.72
CA THR A 128 15.23 -5.88 -11.34
C THR A 128 15.07 -5.87 -12.86
N LYS A 129 13.96 -5.30 -13.39
CA LYS A 129 13.78 -5.11 -14.83
C LYS A 129 14.90 -4.27 -15.46
N ARG A 130 15.42 -3.25 -14.75
CA ARG A 130 16.56 -2.45 -15.22
C ARG A 130 17.86 -3.26 -15.30
N HIS A 131 18.10 -4.19 -14.35
CA HIS A 131 19.31 -5.02 -14.34
C HIS A 131 19.32 -6.11 -15.42
N CYS A 132 18.17 -6.68 -15.80
CA CYS A 132 18.06 -7.61 -16.94
C CYS A 132 18.22 -6.95 -18.32
N GLY A 133 18.30 -5.62 -18.39
CA GLY A 133 18.55 -4.87 -19.62
C GLY A 133 20.02 -4.55 -19.90
N THR A 134 20.96 -4.92 -19.02
CA THR A 134 22.40 -4.76 -19.31
C THR A 134 22.87 -5.88 -20.22
N ALA A 135 23.13 -5.50 -21.48
CA ALA A 135 23.73 -6.30 -22.51
C ALA A 135 25.10 -6.84 -22.08
N ASN A 136 25.14 -8.09 -21.62
CA ASN A 136 26.30 -8.95 -21.81
C ASN A 136 25.86 -10.12 -22.68
N CYS A 137 25.68 -9.81 -23.97
CA CYS A 137 25.69 -10.80 -25.03
C CYS A 137 26.97 -10.55 -25.81
N GLY A 138 27.96 -11.43 -25.65
CA GLY A 138 29.23 -11.37 -26.39
C GLY A 138 30.49 -11.47 -25.52
N GLU A 139 30.63 -12.56 -24.78
CA GLU A 139 31.97 -13.11 -24.51
C GLU A 139 32.52 -13.59 -25.86
N GLY A 140 33.31 -12.74 -26.50
CA GLY A 140 34.07 -13.07 -27.71
C GLY A 140 35.50 -13.38 -27.35
N ASP A 141 35.71 -14.54 -26.71
CA ASP A 141 36.99 -15.23 -26.71
C ASP A 141 37.31 -15.63 -28.17
N GLY A 142 38.49 -15.26 -28.66
CA GLY A 142 38.87 -15.54 -30.04
C GLY A 142 40.04 -14.72 -30.53
N LEU A 143 41.23 -14.98 -29.97
CA LEU A 143 42.49 -14.76 -30.66
C LEU A 143 42.45 -15.53 -31.99
N TYR A 144 42.52 -14.86 -33.14
CA TYR A 144 43.20 -15.29 -34.37
C TYR A 144 43.39 -14.11 -35.32
#